data_AF-A0A2K0TT19-F1
#
_entry.id   AF-A0A2K0TT19-F1
#
_cell.length_a   1.000
_cell.length_b   1.000
_cell.length_c   1.000
_cell.angle_alpha   90.00
_cell.angle_beta   90.00
_cell.angle_gamma   90.00
#
_symmetry.space_group_name_H-M   'P 1'
#
loop_
_entity.id
_entity.type
_entity.pdbx_description
1 polymer ?
#
loop_
_entity_poly.entity_id
_entity_poly.type
_entity_poly.pdbx_seq_one_letter_code
_entity_poly.pdbx_strand_id
1 'polypeptide(L)'
;MAEQLPRLIIFGDQDEDTLSYIKGMILQSRNLPYASRFLRDCADEVQALLPGLDAEERCRYSRFEDILELAVIHAELLEKDLSSEAITTVLFFISQFGDLIVYAG
;
A
#
# COMPACT_ATOMS: atom_id res chain seq x y z
N MET A 1 24.33 29.18 -12.30
CA MET A 1 23.62 28.29 -11.36
C MET A 1 22.30 27.94 -12.03
N ALA A 2 22.05 26.67 -12.34
CA ALA A 2 20.76 26.28 -12.91
C ALA A 2 19.70 26.39 -11.81
N GLU A 3 18.69 27.23 -12.02
CA GLU A 3 17.53 27.30 -11.13
C GLU A 3 16.82 25.94 -11.18
N GLN A 4 16.80 25.23 -10.05
CA GLN A 4 15.95 24.06 -9.90
C GLN A 4 14.51 24.57 -9.78
N LEU A 5 13.75 24.42 -10.86
CA LEU A 5 12.31 24.67 -10.84
C LEU A 5 11.65 23.77 -9.78
N PRO A 6 10.67 24.29 -9.01
CA PRO A 6 9.97 23.51 -8.01
C PRO A 6 9.28 22.30 -8.68
N ARG A 7 9.47 21.11 -8.11
CA ARG A 7 8.81 19.89 -8.55
C ARG A 7 7.49 19.73 -7.80
N LEU A 8 6.39 19.70 -8.53
CA LEU A 8 5.07 19.38 -8.01
C LEU A 8 4.87 17.86 -8.10
N ILE A 9 4.58 17.23 -6.97
CA ILE A 9 4.16 15.81 -6.92
C ILE A 9 2.68 15.81 -6.63
N ILE A 10 1.92 15.09 -7.46
CA ILE A 10 0.47 14.95 -7.34
C ILE A 10 0.19 13.48 -7.08
N PHE A 11 -0.54 13.22 -6.01
CA PHE A 11 -1.06 11.89 -5.66
C PHE A 11 -2.48 11.78 -6.23
N GLY A 12 -2.82 10.61 -6.79
CA GLY A 12 -4.17 10.32 -7.29
C GLY A 12 -5.20 10.23 -6.16
N ASP A 13 -6.44 9.83 -6.47
CA ASP A 13 -7.43 9.51 -5.43
C ASP A 13 -7.63 7.99 -5.24
N GLN A 14 -8.51 7.61 -4.32
CA GLN A 14 -8.75 6.21 -3.93
C GLN A 14 -9.48 5.36 -4.98
N ASP A 15 -9.99 5.95 -6.08
CA ASP A 15 -10.66 5.24 -7.18
C ASP A 15 -9.67 4.55 -8.14
N GLU A 16 -8.37 4.78 -7.95
CA GLU A 16 -7.32 4.14 -8.74
C GLU A 16 -7.01 2.70 -8.29
N ASP A 17 -6.62 1.83 -9.25
CA ASP A 17 -6.33 0.40 -9.04
C ASP A 17 -5.09 0.19 -8.14
N THR A 18 -5.33 0.28 -6.83
CA THR A 18 -4.33 0.20 -5.76
C THR A 18 -3.54 -1.11 -5.83
N LEU A 19 -4.16 -2.22 -6.27
CA LEU A 19 -3.47 -3.50 -6.44
C LEU A 19 -2.43 -3.42 -7.57
N SER A 20 -2.77 -2.80 -8.69
CA SER A 20 -1.83 -2.60 -9.80
C SER A 20 -0.63 -1.72 -9.40
N TYR A 21 -0.85 -0.68 -8.60
CA TYR A 21 0.25 0.14 -8.07
C TYR A 21 1.17 -0.63 -7.14
N ILE A 22 0.60 -1.38 -6.17
CA ILE A 22 1.40 -2.18 -5.24
C ILE A 22 2.23 -3.23 -6.00
N LYS A 23 1.66 -3.87 -7.02
CA LYS A 23 2.41 -4.78 -7.91
C LYS A 23 3.57 -4.07 -8.62
N GLY A 24 3.32 -2.88 -9.17
CA GLY A 24 4.33 -2.06 -9.83
C GLY A 24 5.48 -1.70 -8.89
N MET A 25 5.16 -1.20 -7.70
CA MET A 25 6.13 -0.86 -6.66
C MET A 25 6.98 -2.06 -6.27
N ILE A 26 6.40 -3.24 -6.07
CA ILE A 26 7.15 -4.46 -5.69
C ILE A 26 8.15 -4.86 -6.78
N LEU A 27 7.79 -4.70 -8.05
CA LEU A 27 8.72 -4.97 -9.15
C LEU A 27 9.89 -4.00 -9.12
N GLN A 28 9.64 -2.72 -8.84
CA GLN A 28 10.66 -1.67 -8.74
C GLN A 28 11.53 -1.83 -7.48
N SER A 29 10.95 -2.25 -6.35
CA SER A 29 11.63 -2.38 -5.06
C SER A 29 12.73 -3.44 -5.06
N ARG A 30 12.69 -4.41 -5.98
CA ARG A 30 13.71 -5.46 -6.13
C ARG A 30 15.13 -4.92 -6.30
N ASN A 31 15.26 -3.74 -6.89
CA ASN A 31 16.55 -3.09 -7.11
C ASN A 31 16.84 -1.98 -6.07
N LEU A 32 15.89 -1.71 -5.18
CA LEU A 32 15.92 -0.59 -4.23
C LEU A 32 15.73 -1.12 -2.80
N PRO A 33 16.82 -1.39 -2.06
CA PRO A 33 16.75 -2.00 -0.72
C PRO A 33 15.86 -1.24 0.26
N TYR A 34 15.81 0.08 0.16
CA TYR A 34 14.98 0.94 1.00
C TYR A 34 13.48 0.78 0.71
N ALA A 35 13.07 0.60 -0.55
CA ALA A 35 11.68 0.36 -0.92
C ALA A 35 11.22 -1.03 -0.47
N SER A 36 12.09 -2.04 -0.60
CA SER A 36 11.82 -3.38 -0.07
C SER A 36 11.69 -3.39 1.45
N ARG A 37 12.51 -2.60 2.15
CA ARG A 37 12.38 -2.43 3.60
C ARG A 37 11.08 -1.72 3.98
N PHE A 38 10.74 -0.62 3.31
CA PHE A 38 9.49 0.11 3.52
C PHE A 38 8.27 -0.81 3.45
N LEU A 39 8.18 -1.63 2.39
CA LEU A 39 7.06 -2.56 2.22
C LEU A 39 6.95 -3.59 3.34
N ARG A 40 8.08 -4.08 3.85
CA ARG A 40 8.11 -5.01 4.98
C ARG A 40 7.67 -4.33 6.27
N ASP A 41 8.24 -3.16 6.55
CA ASP A 41 7.91 -2.37 7.74
C ASP A 41 6.40 -2.02 7.73
N CYS A 42 5.82 -1.72 6.56
CA CYS A 42 4.38 -1.55 6.40
C CYS A 42 3.58 -2.82 6.71
N ALA A 43 4.01 -4.00 6.23
CA ALA A 43 3.31 -5.26 6.52
C ALA A 43 3.27 -5.53 8.02
N ASP A 44 4.41 -5.37 8.70
CA ASP A 44 4.55 -5.56 10.14
C ASP A 44 3.64 -4.61 10.94
N GLU A 45 3.64 -3.32 10.59
CA GLU A 45 2.80 -2.32 11.26
C GLU A 45 1.30 -2.55 11.01
N VAL A 46 0.90 -2.92 9.80
CA VAL A 46 -0.51 -3.23 9.52
C VAL A 46 -0.96 -4.45 10.32
N GLN A 47 -0.14 -5.51 10.39
CA GLN A 47 -0.45 -6.67 11.22
C GLN A 47 -0.58 -6.30 12.70
N ALA A 48 0.27 -5.40 13.21
CA ALA A 48 0.21 -4.93 14.58
C ALA A 48 -1.06 -4.10 14.87
N LEU A 49 -1.61 -3.41 13.87
CA LEU A 49 -2.80 -2.58 13.98
C LEU A 49 -4.12 -3.31 13.68
N LEU A 50 -4.09 -4.48 13.02
CA LEU A 50 -5.27 -5.31 12.74
C LEU A 50 -6.16 -5.60 13.97
N PRO A 51 -5.64 -5.79 15.20
CA PRO A 51 -6.49 -5.97 16.38
C PRO A 51 -7.41 -4.78 16.69
N GLY A 52 -7.16 -3.60 16.11
CA GLY A 52 -8.01 -2.42 16.23
C GLY A 52 -9.25 -2.43 15.34
N LEU A 53 -9.33 -3.34 14.36
CA LEU A 53 -10.53 -3.55 13.56
C LEU A 53 -11.58 -4.34 14.34
N ASP A 54 -12.85 -4.25 13.92
CA ASP A 54 -13.88 -5.11 14.47
C ASP A 54 -13.59 -6.60 14.18
N ALA A 55 -14.24 -7.49 14.92
CA ALA A 55 -13.94 -8.92 14.83
C ALA A 55 -14.25 -9.52 13.45
N GLU A 56 -15.23 -8.98 12.73
CA GLU A 56 -15.65 -9.46 11.42
C GLU A 56 -14.69 -9.01 10.34
N GLU A 57 -14.36 -7.72 10.30
CA GLU A 57 -13.35 -7.14 9.41
C GLU A 57 -11.98 -7.79 9.63
N ARG A 58 -11.54 -7.87 10.90
CA ARG A 58 -10.27 -8.50 11.25
C ARG A 58 -10.18 -9.95 10.78
N CYS A 59 -11.28 -10.70 10.83
CA CYS A 59 -11.32 -12.09 10.36
C CYS A 59 -10.98 -12.17 8.86
N ARG A 60 -11.53 -11.26 8.05
CA ARG A 60 -11.31 -11.20 6.59
C ARG A 60 -9.86 -10.90 6.23
N TYR A 61 -9.15 -10.13 7.06
CA TYR A 61 -7.74 -9.74 6.85
C TYR A 61 -6.75 -10.50 7.74
N SER A 62 -7.18 -11.55 8.42
CA SER A 62 -6.40 -12.20 9.50
C SER A 62 -5.11 -12.92 9.05
N ARG A 63 -4.88 -13.09 7.74
CA ARG A 63 -3.74 -13.83 7.20
C ARG A 63 -3.22 -13.18 5.92
N PHE A 64 -2.08 -12.52 6.04
CA PHE A 64 -1.24 -12.11 4.91
C PHE A 64 0.21 -12.08 5.40
N GLU A 65 1.16 -12.45 4.55
CA GLU A 65 2.60 -12.41 4.86
C GLU A 65 3.23 -11.07 4.45
N ASP A 66 2.70 -10.44 3.40
CA ASP A 66 3.19 -9.17 2.88
C ASP A 66 2.06 -8.25 2.38
N ILE A 67 2.42 -7.02 2.02
CA ILE A 67 1.48 -6.01 1.52
C ILE A 67 0.82 -6.43 0.19
N LEU A 68 1.48 -7.26 -0.63
CA LEU A 68 0.87 -7.74 -1.87
C LEU A 68 -0.28 -8.68 -1.58
N GLU A 69 -0.07 -9.64 -0.69
CA GLU A 69 -1.11 -10.56 -0.26
C GLU A 69 -2.28 -9.80 0.36
N LEU A 70 -2.02 -8.81 1.21
CA LEU A 70 -3.06 -7.94 1.76
C LEU A 70 -3.85 -7.23 0.65
N ALA A 71 -3.16 -6.68 -0.35
CA ALA A 71 -3.79 -5.98 -1.47
C ALA A 71 -4.65 -6.93 -2.34
N VAL A 72 -4.19 -8.17 -2.55
CA VAL A 72 -4.96 -9.20 -3.27
C VAL A 72 -6.23 -9.56 -2.50
N ILE A 73 -6.11 -9.86 -1.21
CA ILE A 73 -7.25 -10.15 -0.33
C ILE A 73 -8.24 -8.98 -0.35
N HIS A 74 -7.73 -7.75 -0.26
CA HIS A 74 -8.57 -6.56 -0.29
C HIS A 74 -9.33 -6.41 -1.61
N ALA A 75 -8.68 -6.61 -2.76
CA ALA A 75 -9.32 -6.54 -4.06
C ALA A 75 -10.43 -7.59 -4.22
N GLU A 76 -10.22 -8.83 -3.77
CA GLU A 76 -11.25 -9.88 -3.78
C GLU A 76 -12.46 -9.56 -2.88
N LEU A 77 -12.25 -8.82 -1.80
CA LEU A 77 -13.31 -8.38 -0.88
C LEU A 77 -14.05 -7.16 -1.44
N LEU A 78 -13.35 -6.26 -2.15
CA LEU A 78 -13.93 -5.09 -2.80
C LEU A 78 -14.96 -5.50 -3.86
N GLU A 79 -14.66 -6.51 -4.68
CA GLU A 79 -15.60 -7.07 -5.67
C GLU A 79 -16.88 -7.64 -5.04
N LYS A 80 -16.84 -8.00 -3.76
CA LYS A 80 -17.95 -8.58 -2.98
C LYS A 80 -18.66 -7.58 -2.10
N ASP A 81 -18.26 -6.29 -2.12
CA ASP A 81 -18.76 -5.24 -1.22
C ASP A 81 -18.54 -5.59 0.27
N LEU A 82 -17.40 -6.23 0.58
CA LEU A 82 -17.01 -6.68 1.92
C LEU A 82 -15.67 -6.10 2.39
N SER A 83 -15.10 -5.17 1.62
CA SER A 83 -13.85 -4.50 1.93
C SER A 83 -13.97 -3.58 3.13
N SER A 84 -12.91 -3.47 3.93
CA SER A 84 -12.81 -2.46 4.99
C SER A 84 -12.24 -1.16 4.43
N GLU A 85 -12.95 -0.06 4.68
CA GLU A 85 -12.53 1.30 4.32
C GLU A 85 -11.19 1.68 4.97
N ALA A 86 -10.93 1.18 6.18
CA ALA A 86 -9.66 1.37 6.86
C ALA A 86 -8.50 0.74 6.08
N ILE A 87 -8.70 -0.49 5.58
CA ILE A 87 -7.70 -1.18 4.77
C ILE A 87 -7.54 -0.52 3.40
N THR A 88 -8.63 -0.07 2.76
CA THR A 88 -8.56 0.72 1.52
C THR A 88 -7.67 1.93 1.71
N THR A 89 -7.90 2.69 2.78
CA THR A 89 -7.16 3.91 3.10
C THR A 89 -5.68 3.61 3.35
N VAL A 90 -5.38 2.56 4.12
CA VAL A 90 -4.01 2.14 4.40
C VAL A 90 -3.27 1.74 3.12
N LEU A 91 -3.86 0.89 2.28
CA LEU A 91 -3.25 0.44 1.04
C LEU A 91 -3.03 1.59 0.07
N PHE A 92 -3.98 2.54 0.00
CA PHE A 92 -3.83 3.76 -0.77
C PHE A 92 -2.63 4.58 -0.29
N PHE A 93 -2.47 4.83 1.00
CA PHE A 93 -1.31 5.59 1.48
C PHE A 93 0.01 4.84 1.29
N ILE A 94 0.02 3.52 1.45
CA ILE A 94 1.20 2.70 1.16
C ILE A 94 1.61 2.82 -0.31
N SER A 95 0.65 2.84 -1.25
CA SER A 95 0.96 3.03 -2.67
C SER A 95 1.53 4.43 -2.95
N GLN A 96 0.91 5.49 -2.43
CA GLN A 96 1.38 6.87 -2.64
C GLN A 96 2.79 7.10 -2.06
N PHE A 97 3.04 6.65 -0.83
CA PHE A 97 4.37 6.78 -0.21
C PHE A 97 5.41 5.87 -0.87
N GLY A 98 4.99 4.68 -1.29
CA GLY A 98 5.80 3.74 -2.06
C GLY A 98 6.34 4.36 -3.35
N ASP A 99 5.46 4.93 -4.15
CA ASP A 99 5.82 5.61 -5.39
C ASP A 99 6.74 6.80 -5.14
N LEU A 100 6.49 7.59 -4.08
CA LEU A 100 7.38 8.68 -3.70
C LEU A 100 8.79 8.18 -3.36
N ILE A 101 8.89 7.08 -2.60
CA ILE A 101 10.16 6.48 -2.21
C ILE A 101 10.92 5.98 -3.43
N VAL A 102 10.24 5.33 -4.38
CA VAL A 102 10.87 4.86 -5.61
C VAL A 102 11.29 6.03 -6.50
N TYR A 103 10.49 7.10 -6.59
CA TYR A 103 10.81 8.27 -7.41
C TYR A 103 11.96 9.12 -6.85
N ALA A 104 12.09 9.18 -5.52
CA ALA A 104 13.06 10.04 -4.85
C ALA A 104 14.47 9.42 -4.71
N GLY A 105 14.60 8.09 -4.83
CA GLY A 105 15.88 7.40 -4.68
C GLY A 105 16.43 6.81 -5.96
#